data_AF-A0A2V7CUW5-F1
#
_entry.id   AF-A0A2V7CUW5-F1
#
_cell.length_a   1.000
_cell.length_b   1.000
_cell.length_c   1.000
_cell.angle_alpha   90.00
_cell.angle_beta   90.00
_cell.angle_gamma   90.00
#
_symmetry.space_group_name_H-M   'P 1'
#
loop_
_entity.id
_entity.type
_entity.pdbx_description
1 polymer ?
#
loop_
_entity_poly.entity_id
_entity_poly.type
_entity_poly.pdbx_seq_one_letter_code
_entity_poly.pdbx_strand_id
1 'polypeptide(L)'
;MADSGGGGAGLPELRFLTVRLGKNGQARRVPLNSSARGALMDLAAERRRPNEPHEPVTREAYRTVSREFVRAVGAAQMTLRASGRPDEAARLGGVTWHALRHTFASRLVAAGVDLRTVQELGGWKILSMVQRYAHLSPGHLVAAVEKIVAAPRWPSVER
;
A
#
# COMPACT_ATOMS: atom_id res chain seq x y z
N MET A 1 45.88 12.25 1.33
CA MET A 1 45.58 13.18 0.21
C MET A 1 44.47 12.53 -0.61
N ALA A 2 43.46 13.33 -0.98
CA ALA A 2 42.11 12.91 -1.34
C ALA A 2 42.02 11.85 -2.46
N ASP A 3 41.22 10.81 -2.22
CA ASP A 3 40.59 10.05 -3.29
C ASP A 3 39.15 10.56 -3.46
N SER A 4 38.89 11.07 -4.65
CA SER A 4 37.66 11.71 -5.09
C SER A 4 37.03 10.80 -6.14
N GLY A 5 36.05 10.00 -5.73
CA GLY A 5 35.41 9.00 -6.61
C GLY A 5 33.89 9.01 -6.54
N GLY A 6 33.27 10.01 -7.18
CA GLY A 6 31.99 9.91 -7.89
C GLY A 6 30.80 9.22 -7.20
N GLY A 7 30.20 9.87 -6.20
CA GLY A 7 28.87 9.52 -5.70
C GLY A 7 27.77 9.94 -6.68
N GLY A 8 27.43 9.08 -7.63
CA GLY A 8 26.16 9.16 -8.34
C GLY A 8 25.02 8.92 -7.36
N ALA A 9 24.40 10.00 -6.87
CA ALA A 9 23.23 9.95 -5.99
C ALA A 9 22.00 9.46 -6.78
N GLY A 10 21.98 8.18 -7.13
CA GLY A 10 20.75 7.49 -7.50
C GLY A 10 19.84 7.47 -6.30
N LEU A 11 18.62 7.99 -6.44
CA LEU A 11 17.59 7.86 -5.41
C LEU A 11 17.50 6.36 -5.03
N PRO A 12 17.57 6.01 -3.74
CA PRO A 12 17.54 4.61 -3.33
C PRO A 12 16.29 3.97 -3.92
N GLU A 13 16.40 2.74 -4.45
CA GLU A 13 15.23 1.98 -4.90
C GLU A 13 14.26 1.82 -3.72
N LEU A 14 13.27 2.73 -3.58
CA LEU A 14 12.28 2.68 -2.50
C LEU A 14 11.33 1.50 -2.79
N ARG A 15 11.78 0.31 -2.45
CA ARG A 15 10.97 -0.92 -2.44
C ARG A 15 10.08 -0.97 -1.20
N PHE A 16 10.44 -0.21 -0.16
CA PHE A 16 9.75 -0.16 1.11
C PHE A 16 9.60 1.29 1.58
N LEU A 17 8.41 1.62 2.09
CA LEU A 17 8.15 2.84 2.85
C LEU A 17 8.23 2.53 4.34
N THR A 18 9.01 3.30 5.09
CA THR A 18 9.03 3.20 6.55
C THR A 18 8.01 4.16 7.14
N VAL A 19 6.95 3.62 7.75
CA VAL A 19 5.96 4.40 8.48
C VAL A 19 6.40 4.48 9.94
N ARG A 20 6.85 5.67 10.36
CA ARG A 20 7.19 5.95 11.77
C ARG A 20 5.89 6.22 12.52
N LEU A 21 5.53 5.33 13.43
CA LEU A 21 4.47 5.59 14.41
C LEU A 21 5.08 6.39 15.58
N GLY A 22 4.28 7.19 16.28
CA GLY A 22 4.74 8.06 17.38
C GLY A 22 5.36 7.30 18.57
N LYS A 23 5.66 8.03 19.66
CA LYS A 23 6.57 7.67 20.78
C LYS A 23 6.49 6.24 21.37
N ASN A 24 5.41 5.48 21.15
CA ASN A 24 5.20 4.11 21.64
C ASN A 24 4.86 3.07 20.54
N GLY A 25 4.99 3.39 19.25
CA GLY A 25 4.63 2.51 18.13
C GLY A 25 5.86 1.95 17.41
N GLN A 26 5.92 0.63 17.23
CA GLN A 26 6.96 0.01 16.40
C GLN A 26 6.88 0.55 14.97
N ALA A 27 8.02 0.98 14.42
CA ALA A 27 8.11 1.39 13.04
C ALA A 27 7.78 0.19 12.13
N ARG A 28 6.96 0.43 11.09
CA ARG A 28 6.57 -0.61 10.14
C ARG A 28 7.15 -0.31 8.77
N ARG A 29 7.63 -1.35 8.09
CA ARG A 29 8.05 -1.28 6.68
C ARG A 29 6.90 -1.80 5.83
N VAL A 30 6.48 -1.01 4.84
CA VAL A 30 5.39 -1.35 3.92
C VAL A 30 5.98 -1.49 2.53
N PRO A 31 5.89 -2.66 1.87
CA PRO A 31 6.36 -2.81 0.50
C PRO A 31 5.50 -1.97 -0.44
N LEU A 32 6.13 -1.41 -1.47
CA LEU A 32 5.48 -0.57 -2.47
C LEU A 32 5.44 -1.31 -3.81
N ASN A 33 4.29 -1.25 -4.48
CA ASN A 33 4.23 -1.62 -5.90
C ASN A 33 4.86 -0.50 -6.77
N SER A 34 5.04 -0.78 -8.05
CA SER A 34 5.65 0.17 -9.00
C SER A 34 4.93 1.51 -9.07
N SER A 35 3.58 1.50 -9.10
CA SER A 35 2.77 2.73 -9.18
C SER A 35 2.90 3.59 -7.93
N ALA A 36 2.76 3.01 -6.73
CA ALA A 36 2.89 3.74 -5.47
C ALA A 36 4.32 4.26 -5.29
N ARG A 37 5.32 3.47 -5.71
CA ARG A 37 6.72 3.90 -5.73
C ARG A 37 6.91 5.12 -6.62
N GLY A 38 6.40 5.08 -7.86
CA GLY A 38 6.50 6.21 -8.79
C GLY A 38 5.90 7.48 -8.20
N ALA A 39 4.65 7.42 -7.75
CA ALA A 39 3.98 8.58 -7.15
C ALA A 39 4.70 9.14 -5.92
N LEU A 40 5.24 8.26 -5.06
CA LEU A 40 6.01 8.72 -3.89
C LEU A 40 7.38 9.29 -4.27
N MET A 41 8.00 8.79 -5.34
CA MET A 41 9.25 9.35 -5.86
C MET A 41 9.05 10.74 -6.45
N ASP A 42 7.95 10.96 -7.17
CA ASP A 42 7.61 12.28 -7.72
C ASP A 42 7.43 13.29 -6.58
N LEU A 43 6.67 12.93 -5.54
CA LEU A 43 6.54 13.75 -4.33
C LEU A 43 7.88 13.94 -3.59
N ALA A 44 8.71 12.90 -3.56
CA ALA A 44 10.01 12.94 -2.91
C ALA A 44 11.02 13.83 -3.66
N ALA A 45 10.91 13.97 -4.99
CA ALA A 45 11.75 14.84 -5.79
C ALA A 45 11.48 16.32 -5.47
N GLU A 46 10.26 16.64 -5.03
CA GLU A 46 9.90 17.98 -4.57
C GLU A 46 10.38 18.28 -3.14
N ARG A 47 11.07 17.37 -2.44
CA ARG A 47 11.52 17.62 -1.06
C ARG A 47 12.54 18.76 -0.96
N ARG A 48 12.67 19.35 0.24
CA ARG A 48 13.66 20.41 0.48
C ARG A 48 15.08 19.85 0.51
N ARG A 49 15.26 18.60 0.96
CA ARG A 49 16.55 17.91 1.02
C ARG A 49 16.41 16.47 0.48
N PRO A 50 16.30 16.28 -0.85
CA PRO A 50 16.02 14.98 -1.46
C PRO A 50 16.97 13.84 -1.06
N ASN A 51 18.21 14.17 -0.66
CA ASN A 51 19.25 13.23 -0.26
C ASN A 51 19.24 12.88 1.25
N GLU A 52 18.39 13.51 2.08
CA GLU A 52 18.27 13.19 3.51
C GLU A 52 17.41 11.92 3.70
N PRO A 53 17.95 10.81 4.23
CA PRO A 53 17.24 9.54 4.34
C PRO A 53 16.01 9.57 5.27
N HIS A 54 15.96 10.57 6.16
CA HIS A 54 14.93 10.69 7.19
C HIS A 54 13.96 11.86 6.96
N GLU A 55 14.11 12.62 5.87
CA GLU A 55 13.13 13.64 5.51
C GLU A 55 11.80 12.96 5.14
N PRO A 56 10.67 13.37 5.71
CA PRO A 56 9.36 12.88 5.32
C PRO A 56 9.14 12.99 3.81
N VAL A 57 8.48 11.99 3.22
CA VAL A 57 8.18 11.99 1.77
C VAL A 57 7.28 13.16 1.38
N THR A 58 6.38 13.59 2.28
CA THR A 58 5.54 14.77 2.11
C THR A 58 6.19 15.97 2.80
N ARG A 59 6.17 17.14 2.14
CA ARG A 59 6.60 18.42 2.76
C ARG A 59 5.78 18.77 4.02
N GLU A 60 4.52 18.37 4.01
CA GLU A 60 3.53 18.69 5.04
C GLU A 60 3.36 17.55 6.05
N ALA A 61 2.92 17.91 7.26
CA ALA A 61 2.57 16.94 8.29
C ALA A 61 1.36 16.07 7.87
N TYR A 62 1.31 14.82 8.34
CA TYR A 62 0.23 13.86 8.03
C TYR A 62 -1.19 14.45 8.16
N ARG A 63 -1.45 15.25 9.21
CA ARG A 63 -2.77 15.86 9.44
C ARG A 63 -3.15 16.82 8.31
N THR A 64 -2.18 17.54 7.76
CA THR A 64 -2.38 18.40 6.60
C THR A 64 -2.66 17.57 5.36
N VAL A 65 -1.83 16.56 5.07
CA VAL A 65 -2.05 15.63 3.93
C VAL A 65 -3.44 14.99 3.98
N SER A 66 -3.88 14.56 5.17
CA SER A 66 -5.21 13.96 5.33
C SER A 66 -6.35 14.93 5.06
N ARG A 67 -6.20 16.21 5.41
CA ARG A 67 -7.21 17.25 5.11
C ARG A 67 -7.23 17.59 3.63
N GLU A 68 -6.05 17.73 3.03
CA GLU A 68 -5.91 18.04 1.60
C GLU A 68 -6.49 16.91 0.74
N PHE A 69 -6.36 15.65 1.14
CA PHE A 69 -7.05 14.55 0.47
C PHE A 69 -8.57 14.70 0.47
N VAL A 70 -9.18 15.02 1.62
CA VAL A 70 -10.64 15.22 1.72
C VAL A 70 -11.08 16.39 0.84
N ARG A 71 -10.31 17.49 0.85
CA ARG A 71 -10.55 18.65 -0.01
C ARG A 71 -10.45 18.30 -1.48
N ALA A 72 -9.42 17.54 -1.88
CA ALA A 72 -9.22 17.10 -3.26
C ALA A 72 -10.37 16.21 -3.75
N VAL A 73 -10.87 15.27 -2.92
CA VAL A 73 -12.04 14.45 -3.23
C VAL A 73 -13.29 15.33 -3.41
N GLY A 74 -13.51 16.31 -2.52
CA GLY A 74 -14.63 17.24 -2.62
C GLY A 74 -14.54 18.13 -3.87
N ALA A 75 -13.36 18.65 -4.19
CA ALA A 75 -13.11 19.42 -5.40
C ALA A 75 -13.40 18.59 -6.66
N ALA A 76 -12.88 17.36 -6.72
CA ALA A 76 -13.15 16.44 -7.83
C ALA A 76 -14.65 16.14 -7.99
N GLN A 77 -15.38 15.95 -6.89
CA GLN A 77 -16.84 15.80 -6.92
C GLN A 77 -17.55 17.02 -7.52
N MET A 78 -17.16 18.23 -7.11
CA MET A 78 -17.74 19.47 -7.64
C MET A 78 -17.44 19.63 -9.13
N THR A 79 -16.20 19.37 -9.56
CA THR A 79 -15.81 19.42 -10.97
C THR A 79 -16.62 18.43 -11.80
N LEU A 80 -16.76 17.17 -11.36
CA LEU A 80 -17.55 16.17 -12.07
C LEU A 80 -19.03 16.56 -12.20
N ARG A 81 -19.63 17.15 -11.15
CA ARG A 81 -21.00 17.67 -11.21
C ARG A 81 -21.13 18.81 -12.22
N ALA A 82 -20.21 19.78 -12.18
CA ALA A 82 -20.19 20.92 -13.09
C ALA A 82 -19.99 20.49 -14.56
N SER A 83 -19.26 19.39 -14.79
CA SER A 83 -19.05 18.80 -16.11
C SER A 83 -20.17 17.84 -16.57
N GLY A 84 -21.32 17.82 -15.90
CA GLY A 84 -22.46 16.98 -16.30
C GLY A 84 -22.29 15.48 -16.02
N ARG A 85 -21.40 15.10 -15.08
CA ARG A 85 -21.13 13.71 -14.69
C ARG A 85 -21.55 13.44 -13.22
N PRO A 86 -22.82 13.65 -12.84
CA PRO A 86 -23.27 13.54 -11.46
C PRO A 86 -23.13 12.12 -10.88
N ASP A 87 -23.30 11.08 -11.71
CA ASP A 87 -23.16 9.68 -11.28
C ASP A 87 -21.73 9.35 -10.84
N GLU A 88 -20.74 9.89 -11.55
CA GLU A 88 -19.33 9.70 -11.20
C GLU A 88 -18.94 10.50 -9.96
N ALA A 89 -19.49 11.71 -9.81
CA ALA A 89 -19.34 12.47 -8.57
C ALA A 89 -19.95 11.70 -7.38
N ALA A 90 -21.11 11.07 -7.56
CA ALA A 90 -21.76 10.29 -6.50
C ALA A 90 -20.90 9.09 -6.06
N ARG A 91 -20.18 8.43 -6.98
CA ARG A 91 -19.24 7.34 -6.66
C ARG A 91 -18.09 7.78 -5.75
N LEU A 92 -17.72 9.05 -5.77
CA LEU A 92 -16.69 9.58 -4.87
C LEU A 92 -17.21 9.87 -3.46
N GLY A 93 -18.53 9.85 -3.22
CA GLY A 93 -19.15 10.20 -1.94
C GLY A 93 -18.67 9.35 -0.74
N GLY A 94 -18.26 8.10 -0.99
CA GLY A 94 -17.74 7.19 0.03
C GLY A 94 -16.21 7.10 0.10
N VAL A 95 -15.48 7.88 -0.70
CA VAL A 95 -14.03 7.76 -0.81
C VAL A 95 -13.35 8.40 0.39
N THR A 96 -12.82 7.55 1.27
CA THR A 96 -12.06 7.93 2.46
C THR A 96 -10.77 7.10 2.54
N TRP A 97 -9.80 7.53 3.36
CA TRP A 97 -8.60 6.71 3.63
C TRP A 97 -8.94 5.30 4.12
N HIS A 98 -10.01 5.17 4.91
CA HIS A 98 -10.47 3.88 5.40
C HIS A 98 -11.05 3.04 4.25
N ALA A 99 -11.90 3.63 3.42
CA ALA A 99 -12.46 2.95 2.24
C ALA A 99 -11.36 2.46 1.29
N LEU A 100 -10.34 3.28 1.03
CA LEU A 100 -9.19 2.88 0.21
C LEU A 100 -8.43 1.68 0.82
N ARG A 101 -8.28 1.65 2.16
CA ARG A 101 -7.69 0.50 2.86
C ARG A 101 -8.57 -0.76 2.74
N HIS A 102 -9.90 -0.63 2.74
CA HIS A 102 -10.79 -1.75 2.45
C HIS A 102 -10.63 -2.24 1.01
N THR A 103 -10.64 -1.34 0.04
CA THR A 103 -10.44 -1.68 -1.37
C THR A 103 -9.12 -2.40 -1.61
N PHE A 104 -8.05 -1.97 -0.93
CA PHE A 104 -6.75 -2.64 -0.96
C PHE A 104 -6.84 -4.10 -0.52
N ALA A 105 -7.43 -4.39 0.64
CA ALA A 105 -7.59 -5.76 1.12
C ALA A 105 -8.49 -6.59 0.20
N SER A 106 -9.64 -6.06 -0.20
CA SER A 106 -10.57 -6.74 -1.11
C SER A 106 -9.89 -7.16 -2.41
N ARG A 107 -9.09 -6.27 -3.01
CA ARG A 107 -8.37 -6.55 -4.26
C ARG A 107 -7.30 -7.62 -4.10
N LEU A 108 -6.55 -7.60 -2.99
CA LEU A 108 -5.55 -8.64 -2.73
C LEU A 108 -6.19 -10.02 -2.55
N VAL A 109 -7.27 -10.11 -1.78
CA VAL A 109 -7.97 -11.38 -1.56
C VAL A 109 -8.63 -11.91 -2.83
N ALA A 110 -9.22 -11.01 -3.63
CA ALA A 110 -9.77 -11.36 -4.95
C ALA A 110 -8.68 -11.84 -5.93
N ALA A 111 -7.45 -11.35 -5.78
CA ALA A 111 -6.28 -11.81 -6.53
C ALA A 111 -5.67 -13.13 -5.97
N GLY A 112 -6.29 -13.75 -4.96
CA GLY A 112 -5.84 -15.02 -4.39
C GLY A 112 -4.72 -14.90 -3.34
N VAL A 113 -4.41 -13.69 -2.87
CA VAL A 113 -3.44 -13.49 -1.78
C VAL A 113 -4.04 -13.98 -0.47
N ASP A 114 -3.27 -14.73 0.31
CA ASP A 114 -3.72 -15.29 1.57
C ASP A 114 -3.98 -14.21 2.64
N LEU A 115 -4.91 -14.49 3.55
CA LEU A 115 -5.37 -13.53 4.55
C LEU A 115 -4.26 -13.10 5.52
N ARG A 116 -3.25 -13.94 5.75
CA ARG A 116 -2.14 -13.62 6.65
C ARG A 116 -1.22 -12.59 6.01
N THR A 117 -0.87 -12.76 4.74
CA THR A 117 -0.13 -11.76 3.96
C THR A 117 -0.90 -10.43 3.90
N VAL A 118 -2.21 -10.46 3.65
CA VAL A 118 -3.04 -9.24 3.65
C VAL A 118 -3.06 -8.57 5.03
N GLN A 119 -3.13 -9.35 6.11
CA GLN A 119 -3.06 -8.85 7.49
C GLN A 119 -1.79 -8.06 7.75
N GLU A 120 -0.64 -8.62 7.37
CA GLU A 120 0.68 -8.01 7.56
C GLU A 120 0.84 -6.75 6.71
N LEU A 121 0.47 -6.81 5.43
CA LEU A 121 0.55 -5.67 4.51
C LEU A 121 -0.32 -4.49 4.96
N GLY A 122 -1.55 -4.73 5.40
CA GLY A 122 -2.38 -3.66 5.94
C GLY A 122 -2.01 -3.23 7.35
N GLY A 123 -1.30 -4.06 8.11
CA GLY A 123 -0.96 -3.80 9.51
C GLY A 123 -2.17 -3.89 10.41
N TRP A 124 -2.95 -4.97 10.26
CA TRP A 124 -4.04 -5.30 11.17
C TRP A 124 -3.52 -6.14 12.35
N LYS A 125 -3.93 -5.79 13.57
CA LYS A 125 -3.43 -6.44 14.79
C LYS A 125 -3.78 -7.92 14.87
N ILE A 126 -4.99 -8.27 14.45
CA ILE A 126 -5.54 -9.63 14.56
C ILE A 126 -6.15 -10.05 13.23
N LEU A 127 -6.08 -11.35 12.94
CA LEU A 127 -6.54 -11.92 11.68
C LEU A 127 -8.05 -11.72 11.45
N SER A 128 -8.85 -11.68 12.52
CA SER A 128 -10.30 -11.48 12.45
C SER A 128 -10.71 -10.16 11.79
N MET A 129 -9.85 -9.14 11.82
CA MET A 129 -10.10 -7.87 11.11
C MET A 129 -10.12 -8.04 9.58
N VAL A 130 -9.44 -9.06 9.05
CA VAL A 130 -9.27 -9.32 7.61
C VAL A 130 -10.19 -10.46 7.13
N GLN A 131 -10.68 -11.31 8.03
CA GLN A 131 -11.62 -12.39 7.69
C GLN A 131 -12.86 -11.91 6.94
N ARG A 132 -13.29 -10.65 7.16
CA ARG A 132 -14.41 -10.05 6.43
C ARG A 132 -14.25 -10.02 4.91
N TYR A 133 -13.03 -10.16 4.39
CA TYR A 133 -12.76 -10.20 2.95
C TYR A 133 -12.62 -11.62 2.40
N ALA A 134 -12.58 -12.66 3.24
CA ALA A 134 -12.28 -14.03 2.84
C ALA A 134 -13.20 -14.57 1.74
N HIS A 135 -14.48 -14.19 1.78
CA HIS A 135 -15.49 -14.56 0.78
C HIS A 135 -15.19 -14.05 -0.64
N LEU A 136 -14.26 -13.09 -0.79
CA LEU A 136 -13.90 -12.53 -2.08
C LEU A 136 -12.89 -13.39 -2.85
N SER A 137 -12.40 -14.50 -2.30
CA SER A 137 -11.42 -15.37 -2.95
C SER A 137 -12.12 -16.52 -3.70
N PRO A 138 -12.43 -16.37 -5.01
CA PRO A 138 -13.22 -17.36 -5.73
C PRO A 138 -12.31 -18.55 -6.10
N GLY A 139 -12.78 -19.78 -5.90
CA GLY A 139 -12.01 -20.97 -6.27
C GLY A 139 -10.74 -21.22 -5.46
N HIS A 140 -10.47 -20.42 -4.42
CA HIS A 140 -9.30 -20.56 -3.55
C HIS A 140 -9.18 -21.96 -2.94
N LEU A 141 -10.29 -22.57 -2.53
CA LEU A 141 -10.29 -23.91 -1.91
C LEU A 141 -9.84 -24.98 -2.91
N VAL A 142 -10.38 -24.95 -4.14
CA VAL A 142 -10.00 -25.90 -5.20
C VAL A 142 -8.53 -25.72 -5.56
N ALA A 143 -8.10 -24.47 -5.81
CA ALA A 143 -6.70 -24.17 -6.11
C ALA A 143 -5.75 -24.52 -4.95
N ALA A 144 -6.20 -24.42 -3.70
CA ALA A 144 -5.40 -24.80 -2.53
C ALA A 144 -5.21 -26.32 -2.46
N VAL A 145 -6.25 -27.11 -2.72
CA VAL A 145 -6.15 -28.58 -2.77
C VAL A 145 -5.29 -29.04 -3.94
N GLU A 146 -5.42 -28.41 -5.11
CA GLU A 146 -4.64 -28.75 -6.31
C GLU A 146 -3.11 -28.65 -6.09
N LYS A 147 -2.66 -27.74 -5.22
CA LYS A 147 -1.23 -27.60 -4.88
C LYS A 147 -0.62 -28.87 -4.29
N ILE A 148 -1.41 -29.77 -3.71
CA ILE A 148 -0.94 -31.05 -3.17
C ILE A 148 -0.44 -31.96 -4.31
N VAL A 149 -1.06 -31.89 -5.49
CA VAL A 149 -0.64 -32.68 -6.67
C VAL A 149 0.67 -32.15 -7.25
N ALA A 150 0.85 -30.83 -7.25
CA ALA A 150 2.04 -30.17 -7.77
C ALA A 150 3.24 -30.17 -6.80
N ALA A 151 3.05 -30.52 -5.54
CA ALA A 151 4.12 -30.54 -4.55
C ALA A 151 5.06 -31.75 -4.78
N PRO A 152 6.39 -31.56 -4.69
CA PRO A 152 7.31 -32.70 -4.73
C PRO A 152 6.93 -33.69 -3.63
N ARG A 153 6.86 -34.98 -4.00
CA ARG A 153 6.56 -36.06 -3.06
C ARG A 153 7.51 -35.93 -1.87
N TRP A 154 6.97 -35.97 -0.64
CA TRP A 154 7.80 -35.97 0.55
C TRP A 154 8.90 -37.02 0.40
N PRO A 155 10.18 -36.69 0.68
CA PRO A 155 11.23 -37.68 0.71
C PRO A 155 10.80 -38.74 1.72
N SER A 156 10.65 -39.98 1.25
CA SER A 156 10.27 -41.09 2.10
C SER A 156 11.27 -41.17 3.25
N VAL A 157 10.77 -41.08 4.48
CA VAL A 157 11.59 -41.32 5.66
C VAL A 157 11.89 -42.82 5.66
N GLU A 158 13.10 -43.17 5.22
CA GLU A 158 13.62 -44.53 5.32
C GLU A 158 13.74 -44.85 6.81
N ARG A 159 13.08 -45.93 7.23
CA ARG A 159 12.89 -46.30 8.63
C ARG A 159 13.97 -47.27 9.09
#